data_AF-A0A835QRT0-F1
#
_entry.id   AF-A0A835QRT0-F1
#
_cell.length_a   1.000
_cell.length_b   1.000
_cell.length_c   1.000
_cell.angle_alpha   90.00
_cell.angle_beta   90.00
_cell.angle_gamma   90.00
#
_symmetry.space_group_name_H-M   'P 1'
#
loop_
_entity.id
_entity.type
_entity.pdbx_description
1 polymer ?
#
loop_
_entity_poly.entity_id
_entity_poly.type
_entity_poly.pdbx_seq_one_letter_code
_entity_poly.pdbx_strand_id
1 'polypeptide(L)'
;MEVQLSYPTGMSHASGSSLFSPPPLYPDADDLPAWYGNIQYLLNISAVGAASCVLLFVFVKLRSDHRIPGPSALFVKLLAVYHATASQIAPHCGADARQFLGIERSSFIVLASLSVISLVVALPLNLWAGDVPMGDQFTRTTISHIPAGSPLLWFHFFLMFLVVVIAHLGISRMGII
;
A
#
# COMPACT_ATOMS: atom_id res chain seq x y z
N MET A 1 21.80 -67.95 34.58
CA MET A 1 21.99 -66.56 34.09
C MET A 1 20.63 -65.90 34.17
N GLU A 2 20.35 -65.33 35.33
CA GLU A 2 19.06 -64.74 35.70
C GLU A 2 19.02 -63.28 35.25
N VAL A 3 17.90 -62.85 34.67
CA VAL A 3 17.57 -61.42 34.57
C VAL A 3 16.22 -61.23 35.23
N GLN A 4 16.29 -60.93 36.52
CA GLN A 4 15.19 -60.46 37.36
C GLN A 4 14.75 -59.07 36.87
N LEU A 5 13.47 -58.96 36.54
CA LEU A 5 12.83 -57.69 36.18
C LEU A 5 12.47 -56.94 37.48
N SER A 6 13.39 -56.11 37.98
CA SER A 6 13.18 -55.34 39.21
C SER A 6 12.45 -54.02 38.91
N TYR A 7 11.25 -53.87 39.48
CA TYR A 7 10.41 -52.68 39.39
C TYR A 7 10.80 -51.69 40.50
N PRO A 8 11.08 -50.40 40.22
CA PRO A 8 11.13 -49.40 41.26
C PRO A 8 9.75 -48.74 41.40
N THR A 9 9.05 -49.08 42.49
CA THR A 9 7.94 -48.28 43.02
C THR A 9 8.53 -47.27 44.01
N GLY A 10 8.38 -45.98 43.71
CA GLY A 10 8.77 -44.88 44.61
C GLY A 10 8.33 -43.53 44.06
N MET A 11 7.21 -43.03 44.57
CA MET A 11 6.53 -41.79 44.18
C MET A 11 7.40 -40.52 44.29
N SER A 12 7.26 -39.62 43.33
CA SER A 12 7.05 -38.20 43.64
C SER A 12 6.14 -37.57 42.59
N HIS A 13 5.05 -36.97 43.08
CA HIS A 13 4.11 -36.17 42.31
C HIS A 13 4.87 -35.02 41.62
N ALA A 14 4.85 -34.99 40.29
CA ALA A 14 5.08 -33.77 39.54
C ALA A 14 4.06 -33.74 38.39
N SER A 15 2.89 -33.20 38.72
CA SER A 15 1.92 -32.68 37.76
C SER A 15 2.59 -31.58 36.92
N GLY A 16 3.28 -31.99 35.87
CA GLY A 16 3.79 -31.11 34.83
C GLY A 16 2.67 -30.77 33.87
N SER A 17 1.76 -29.91 34.29
CA SER A 17 0.96 -29.12 33.36
C SER A 17 1.93 -28.32 32.51
N SER A 18 2.18 -28.76 31.28
CA SER A 18 2.75 -27.95 30.21
C SER A 18 1.73 -26.88 29.86
N LEU A 19 1.58 -25.91 30.76
CA LEU A 19 0.96 -24.64 30.47
C LEU A 19 1.81 -24.02 29.37
N PHE A 20 1.22 -23.95 28.17
CA PHE A 20 1.49 -22.93 27.18
C PHE A 20 1.82 -21.63 27.90
N SER A 21 3.11 -21.33 28.02
CA SER A 21 3.52 -19.96 28.34
C SER A 21 3.19 -19.17 27.08
N PRO A 22 2.30 -18.16 27.13
CA PRO A 22 2.19 -17.23 26.02
C PRO A 22 3.60 -16.63 25.79
N PRO A 23 4.00 -16.39 24.54
CA PRO A 23 5.29 -15.76 24.29
C PRO A 23 5.38 -14.45 25.08
N PRO A 24 6.56 -14.12 25.62
CA PRO A 24 6.73 -12.91 26.42
C PRO A 24 6.28 -11.70 25.61
N LEU A 25 5.35 -10.94 26.19
CA LEU A 25 4.75 -9.75 25.60
C LEU A 25 5.72 -8.57 25.80
N TYR A 26 6.87 -8.64 25.16
CA TYR A 26 7.79 -7.51 25.02
C TYR A 26 7.83 -7.15 23.53
N PRO A 27 7.57 -5.89 23.14
CA PRO A 27 7.95 -5.46 21.81
C PRO A 27 9.48 -5.55 21.75
N ASP A 28 10.00 -6.42 20.89
CA ASP A 28 11.45 -6.47 20.68
C ASP A 28 11.88 -5.10 20.17
N ALA A 29 12.94 -4.54 20.77
CA ALA A 29 13.45 -3.22 20.39
C ALA A 29 13.88 -3.14 18.90
N ASP A 30 13.94 -4.29 18.23
CA ASP A 30 14.27 -4.49 16.83
C ASP A 30 13.06 -4.29 15.87
N ASP A 31 11.82 -4.23 16.37
CA ASP A 31 10.61 -4.09 15.52
C ASP A 31 10.43 -2.67 14.97
N LEU A 32 10.79 -1.65 15.75
CA LEU A 32 10.71 -0.25 15.35
C LEU A 32 11.67 0.09 14.19
N PRO A 33 12.97 -0.28 14.24
CA PRO A 33 13.87 -0.07 13.11
C PRO A 33 13.51 -0.92 11.88
N ALA A 34 12.96 -2.14 12.06
CA ALA A 34 12.51 -2.98 10.96
C ALA A 34 11.31 -2.36 10.20
N TRP A 35 10.33 -1.79 10.93
CA TRP A 35 9.19 -1.10 10.32
C TRP A 35 9.61 0.16 9.55
N TYR A 36 10.45 1.01 10.16
CA TYR A 36 10.97 2.19 9.48
C TYR A 36 11.78 1.79 8.24
N GLY A 37 12.53 0.68 8.32
CA GLY A 37 13.17 0.03 7.19
C GLY A 37 12.18 -0.30 6.07
N ASN A 38 11.10 -1.03 6.36
CA ASN A 38 10.10 -1.44 5.36
C ASN A 38 9.42 -0.26 4.66
N ILE A 39 9.02 0.77 5.40
CA ILE A 39 8.44 1.99 4.82
C ILE A 39 9.49 2.73 3.97
N GLN A 40 10.73 2.84 4.46
CA GLN A 40 11.82 3.43 3.71
C GLN A 40 12.13 2.66 2.42
N TYR A 41 12.08 1.32 2.43
CA TYR A 41 12.23 0.50 1.23
C TYR A 41 11.13 0.79 0.21
N LEU A 42 9.87 0.89 0.66
CA LEU A 42 8.74 1.20 -0.21
C LEU A 42 8.89 2.58 -0.87
N LEU A 43 9.26 3.58 -0.08
CA LEU A 43 9.54 4.94 -0.57
C LEU A 43 10.73 4.97 -1.52
N ASN A 44 11.79 4.23 -1.23
CA ASN A 44 12.97 4.13 -2.10
C ASN A 44 12.61 3.49 -3.44
N ILE A 45 11.85 2.41 -3.47
CA ILE A 45 11.40 1.77 -4.72
C ILE A 45 10.50 2.73 -5.50
N SER A 46 9.57 3.41 -4.84
CA SER A 46 8.72 4.43 -5.49
C SER A 46 9.55 5.59 -6.05
N ALA A 47 10.57 6.05 -5.33
CA ALA A 47 11.46 7.13 -5.77
C ALA A 47 12.32 6.71 -6.97
N VAL A 48 12.87 5.49 -6.94
CA VAL A 48 13.62 4.90 -8.05
C VAL A 48 12.72 4.74 -9.28
N GLY A 49 11.48 4.26 -9.09
CA GLY A 49 10.46 4.19 -10.14
C GLY A 49 10.19 5.56 -10.75
N ALA A 50 9.86 6.56 -9.94
CA ALA A 50 9.61 7.93 -10.41
C ALA A 50 10.83 8.53 -11.14
N ALA A 51 12.04 8.35 -10.59
CA ALA A 51 13.27 8.81 -11.20
C ALA A 51 13.50 8.16 -12.57
N SER A 52 13.26 6.85 -12.69
CA SER A 52 13.38 6.14 -13.96
C SER A 52 12.39 6.64 -15.00
N CYS A 53 11.13 6.91 -14.63
CA CYS A 53 10.14 7.54 -15.53
C CYS A 53 10.58 8.91 -16.02
N VAL A 54 11.10 9.76 -15.11
CA VAL A 54 11.61 11.10 -15.47
C VAL A 54 12.82 10.99 -16.40
N LEU A 55 13.77 10.09 -16.10
CA LEU A 55 14.94 9.87 -16.92
C LEU A 55 14.55 9.39 -18.32
N LEU A 56 13.64 8.40 -18.43
CA LEU A 56 13.15 7.93 -19.72
C LEU A 56 12.50 9.05 -20.54
N PHE A 57 11.67 9.89 -19.91
CA PHE A 57 11.09 11.06 -20.57
C PHE A 57 12.17 12.02 -21.08
N VAL A 58 13.18 12.32 -20.25
CA VAL A 58 14.29 13.21 -20.62
C VAL A 58 15.13 12.60 -21.75
N PHE A 59 15.47 11.31 -21.69
CA PHE A 59 16.25 10.62 -22.73
C PHE A 59 15.50 10.54 -24.06
N VAL A 60 14.20 10.22 -24.04
CA VAL A 60 13.38 10.24 -25.26
C VAL A 60 13.32 11.65 -25.85
N LYS A 61 13.21 12.68 -25.01
CA LYS A 61 13.22 14.08 -25.46
C LYS A 61 14.58 14.52 -25.99
N LEU A 62 15.67 14.13 -25.35
CA LEU A 62 17.04 14.34 -25.80
C LEU A 62 17.32 13.70 -27.15
N ARG A 63 16.77 12.50 -27.38
CA ARG A 63 16.89 11.83 -28.68
C ARG A 63 16.09 12.55 -29.76
N SER A 64 14.94 13.12 -29.40
CA SER A 64 14.04 13.79 -30.33
C SER A 64 14.43 15.24 -30.62
N ASP A 65 15.15 15.91 -29.73
CA ASP A 65 15.46 17.33 -29.80
C ASP A 65 16.95 17.55 -29.48
N HIS A 66 17.68 18.24 -30.35
CA HIS A 66 19.13 18.42 -30.22
C HIS A 66 19.52 19.38 -29.07
N ARG A 67 18.52 20.01 -28.40
CA ARG A 67 18.72 20.93 -27.28
C ARG A 67 17.75 20.63 -26.13
N ILE A 68 18.27 20.45 -24.92
CA ILE A 68 17.43 20.31 -23.71
C ILE A 68 16.80 21.67 -23.38
N PRO A 69 15.47 21.81 -23.38
CA PRO A 69 14.82 23.00 -22.87
C PRO A 69 14.92 23.02 -21.33
N GLY A 70 14.99 24.22 -20.73
CA GLY A 70 15.06 24.35 -19.27
C GLY A 70 13.90 23.68 -18.53
N PRO A 71 14.02 23.40 -17.22
CA PRO A 71 13.03 22.66 -16.44
C PRO A 71 11.63 23.30 -16.46
N SER A 72 11.55 24.62 -16.48
CA SER A 72 10.29 25.36 -16.64
C SER A 72 9.60 25.11 -17.97
N ALA A 73 10.36 25.04 -19.07
CA ALA A 73 9.83 24.74 -20.38
C ALA A 73 9.38 23.28 -20.51
N LEU A 74 10.07 22.34 -19.85
CA LEU A 74 9.60 20.96 -19.73
C LEU A 74 8.28 20.88 -18.95
N PHE A 75 8.20 21.58 -17.82
CA PHE A 75 6.98 21.63 -17.02
C PHE A 75 5.80 22.21 -17.81
N VAL A 76 6.00 23.31 -18.55
CA VAL A 76 4.97 23.90 -19.41
C VAL A 76 4.52 22.92 -20.50
N LYS A 77 5.45 22.18 -21.13
CA LYS A 77 5.11 21.15 -22.12
C LYS A 77 4.31 20.00 -21.50
N LEU A 78 4.70 19.52 -20.32
CA LEU A 78 3.98 18.47 -19.59
C LEU A 78 2.58 18.93 -19.18
N LEU A 79 2.46 20.16 -18.69
CA LEU A 79 1.18 20.76 -18.33
C LEU A 79 0.27 20.94 -19.56
N ALA A 80 0.84 21.34 -20.69
CA ALA A 80 0.12 21.41 -21.96
C ALA A 80 -0.38 20.03 -22.40
N VAL A 81 0.44 18.97 -22.26
CA VAL A 81 0.02 17.57 -22.53
C VAL A 81 -1.07 17.12 -21.57
N TYR A 82 -0.97 17.46 -20.28
CA TYR A 82 -1.99 17.14 -19.28
C TYR A 82 -3.35 17.77 -19.60
N HIS A 83 -3.35 19.00 -20.12
CA HIS A 83 -4.56 19.69 -20.57
C HIS A 83 -4.96 19.37 -22.02
N ALA A 84 -4.19 18.56 -22.74
CA ALA A 84 -4.55 18.17 -24.10
C ALA A 84 -5.87 17.41 -24.12
N THR A 85 -6.74 17.79 -25.04
CA THR A 85 -8.08 17.22 -25.18
C THR A 85 -8.11 16.13 -26.24
N ALA A 86 -9.07 15.22 -26.13
CA ALA A 86 -9.26 14.13 -27.08
C ALA A 86 -9.38 14.60 -28.55
N SER A 87 -10.01 15.78 -28.77
CA SER A 87 -10.16 16.41 -30.08
C SER A 87 -8.85 16.93 -30.66
N GLN A 88 -7.87 17.26 -29.81
CA GLN A 88 -6.52 17.63 -30.25
C GLN A 88 -5.68 16.39 -30.53
N ILE A 89 -5.86 15.30 -29.79
CA ILE A 89 -5.01 14.09 -29.89
C ILE A 89 -5.36 13.25 -31.13
N ALA A 90 -6.64 13.00 -31.40
CA ALA A 90 -7.07 12.14 -32.51
C ALA A 90 -6.50 12.52 -33.90
N PRO A 91 -6.53 13.80 -34.34
CA PRO A 91 -6.02 14.17 -35.66
C PRO A 91 -4.50 14.08 -35.80
N HIS A 92 -3.75 14.15 -34.70
CA HIS A 92 -2.28 14.14 -34.73
C HIS A 92 -1.66 12.77 -34.42
N CYS A 93 -2.30 11.99 -33.56
CA CYS A 93 -1.75 10.72 -33.03
C CYS A 93 -2.63 9.50 -33.33
N GLY A 94 -3.82 9.70 -33.91
CA GLY A 94 -4.75 8.62 -34.23
C GLY A 94 -5.75 8.30 -33.12
N ALA A 95 -6.76 7.50 -33.46
CA ALA A 95 -7.84 7.10 -32.55
C ALA A 95 -7.34 6.22 -31.40
N ASP A 96 -6.36 5.35 -31.67
CA ASP A 96 -5.81 4.41 -30.69
C ASP A 96 -5.05 5.15 -29.58
N ALA A 97 -4.21 6.12 -29.95
CA ALA A 97 -3.48 6.95 -29.00
C ALA A 97 -4.42 7.75 -28.09
N ARG A 98 -5.52 8.28 -28.65
CA ARG A 98 -6.57 8.95 -27.88
C ARG A 98 -7.20 8.00 -26.85
N GLN A 99 -7.55 6.78 -27.25
CA GLN A 99 -8.18 5.81 -26.36
C GLN A 99 -7.23 5.36 -25.24
N PHE A 100 -5.98 5.01 -25.60
CA PHE A 100 -4.96 4.60 -24.63
C PHE A 100 -4.72 5.68 -23.57
N LEU A 101 -4.47 6.92 -23.99
CA LEU A 101 -4.25 8.04 -23.07
C LEU A 101 -5.50 8.39 -22.25
N GLY A 102 -6.70 8.16 -22.81
CA GLY A 102 -7.96 8.32 -22.08
C GLY A 102 -8.08 7.36 -20.91
N ILE A 103 -7.82 6.06 -21.15
CA ILE A 103 -7.86 5.01 -20.13
C ILE A 103 -6.79 5.22 -19.08
N GLU A 104 -5.58 5.58 -19.49
CA GLU A 104 -4.47 5.84 -18.57
C GLU A 104 -4.78 7.03 -17.66
N ARG A 105 -5.29 8.13 -18.22
CA ARG A 105 -5.67 9.32 -17.46
C ARG A 105 -6.76 9.02 -16.44
N SER A 106 -7.81 8.30 -16.83
CA SER A 106 -8.88 7.94 -15.91
C SER A 106 -8.39 6.98 -14.82
N SER A 107 -7.54 6.00 -15.17
CA SER A 107 -6.91 5.08 -14.20
C SER A 107 -6.07 5.84 -13.17
N PHE A 108 -5.24 6.77 -13.63
CA PHE A 108 -4.44 7.62 -12.76
C PHE A 108 -5.31 8.46 -11.80
N ILE A 109 -6.39 9.07 -12.30
CA ILE A 109 -7.31 9.87 -11.46
C ILE A 109 -7.94 9.02 -10.36
N VAL A 110 -8.39 7.81 -10.68
CA VAL A 110 -9.00 6.88 -9.71
C VAL A 110 -7.97 6.48 -8.66
N LEU A 111 -6.79 6.00 -9.09
CA LEU A 111 -5.73 5.57 -8.17
C LEU A 111 -5.24 6.72 -7.27
N ALA A 112 -5.10 7.93 -7.82
CA ALA A 112 -4.75 9.11 -7.05
C ALA A 112 -5.80 9.44 -5.99
N SER A 113 -7.09 9.39 -6.36
CA SER A 113 -8.20 9.64 -5.44
C SER A 113 -8.23 8.62 -4.31
N LEU A 114 -8.07 7.33 -4.63
CA LEU A 114 -8.01 6.24 -3.65
C LEU A 114 -6.78 6.37 -2.74
N SER A 115 -5.63 6.74 -3.29
CA SER A 115 -4.40 6.99 -2.53
C SER A 115 -4.58 8.11 -1.51
N VAL A 116 -5.17 9.24 -1.92
CA VAL A 116 -5.46 10.38 -1.01
C VAL A 116 -6.40 9.95 0.11
N ILE A 117 -7.50 9.26 -0.19
CA ILE A 117 -8.45 8.79 0.84
C ILE A 117 -7.77 7.80 1.79
N SER A 118 -6.94 6.90 1.26
CA SER A 118 -6.21 5.93 2.05
C SER A 118 -5.24 6.61 3.01
N LEU A 119 -4.40 7.54 2.52
CA LEU A 119 -3.39 8.21 3.33
C LEU A 119 -3.97 9.20 4.34
N VAL A 120 -5.07 9.89 4.00
CA VAL A 120 -5.63 10.95 4.84
C VAL A 120 -6.68 10.43 5.82
N VAL A 121 -7.40 9.35 5.49
CA VAL A 121 -8.52 8.86 6.29
C VAL A 121 -8.28 7.43 6.78
N ALA A 122 -8.02 6.49 5.87
CA ALA A 122 -7.92 5.08 6.23
C ALA A 122 -6.72 4.77 7.12
N LEU A 123 -5.57 5.31 6.77
CA LEU A 123 -4.32 5.06 7.47
C LEU A 123 -4.32 5.69 8.88
N PRO A 124 -4.71 6.97 9.09
CA PRO A 124 -4.83 7.53 10.43
C PRO A 124 -5.88 6.81 11.27
N LEU A 125 -7.02 6.43 10.67
CA LEU A 125 -8.02 5.62 11.34
C LEU A 125 -7.41 4.30 11.83
N ASN A 126 -6.73 3.56 10.95
CA ASN A 126 -6.14 2.28 11.34
C ASN A 126 -5.06 2.47 12.43
N LEU A 127 -4.21 3.50 12.32
CA LEU A 127 -3.14 3.77 13.29
C LEU A 127 -3.65 4.18 14.69
N TRP A 128 -4.81 4.83 14.78
CA TRP A 128 -5.30 5.42 16.03
C TRP A 128 -6.56 4.77 16.60
N ALA A 129 -7.19 3.82 15.89
CA ALA A 129 -8.51 3.29 16.29
C ALA A 129 -8.51 2.23 17.40
N GLY A 130 -7.35 1.80 17.91
CA GLY A 130 -7.27 0.78 18.95
C GLY A 130 -6.04 0.94 19.83
N ASP A 131 -6.22 0.53 21.08
CA ASP A 131 -5.20 0.61 22.15
C ASP A 131 -4.70 -0.78 22.56
N VAL A 132 -5.13 -1.84 21.86
CA VAL A 132 -4.72 -3.21 22.18
C VAL A 132 -3.21 -3.33 21.92
N PRO A 133 -2.41 -3.74 22.93
CA PRO A 133 -0.98 -3.95 22.73
C PRO A 133 -0.75 -5.05 21.69
N MET A 134 -0.23 -4.67 20.53
CA MET A 134 0.19 -5.59 19.48
C MET A 134 1.71 -5.65 19.44
N GLY A 135 2.25 -6.86 19.26
CA GLY A 135 3.69 -7.08 19.16
C GLY A 135 4.30 -6.49 17.89
N ASP A 136 3.52 -6.38 16.80
CA ASP A 136 3.99 -5.90 15.50
C ASP A 136 3.38 -4.53 15.11
N GLN A 137 4.23 -3.63 14.61
CA GLN A 137 3.85 -2.29 14.16
C GLN A 137 3.07 -2.30 12.84
N PHE A 138 3.27 -3.30 11.96
CA PHE A 138 2.48 -3.42 10.73
C PHE A 138 1.02 -3.71 11.05
N THR A 139 0.77 -4.55 12.05
CA THR A 139 -0.56 -4.84 12.61
C THR A 139 -1.31 -3.55 12.99
N ARG A 140 -0.63 -2.51 13.47
CA ARG A 140 -1.24 -1.18 13.76
C ARG A 140 -1.76 -0.45 12.52
N THR A 141 -1.28 -0.75 11.32
CA THR A 141 -1.80 -0.16 10.08
C THR A 141 -3.07 -0.85 9.57
N THR A 142 -3.59 -1.83 10.31
CA THR A 142 -4.78 -2.62 10.00
C THR A 142 -5.84 -2.49 11.10
N ILE A 143 -7.02 -3.07 10.91
CA ILE A 143 -8.14 -3.05 11.90
C ILE A 143 -8.01 -4.09 13.03
N SER A 144 -7.00 -4.94 13.00
CA SER A 144 -6.88 -6.13 13.86
C SER A 144 -6.78 -5.83 15.36
N HIS A 145 -6.36 -4.61 15.73
CA HIS A 145 -6.23 -4.16 17.12
C HIS A 145 -7.45 -3.39 17.64
N ILE A 146 -8.48 -3.21 16.82
CA ILE A 146 -9.73 -2.57 17.21
C ILE A 146 -10.62 -3.60 17.90
N PRO A 147 -11.15 -3.33 19.11
CA PRO A 147 -12.02 -4.28 19.80
C PRO A 147 -13.32 -4.52 19.04
N ALA A 148 -13.78 -5.77 19.03
CA ALA A 148 -15.05 -6.15 18.42
C ALA A 148 -16.22 -5.36 19.02
N GLY A 149 -17.12 -4.86 18.16
CA GLY A 149 -18.24 -4.01 18.58
C GLY A 149 -17.92 -2.51 18.65
N SER A 150 -16.67 -2.10 18.40
CA SER A 150 -16.31 -0.68 18.31
C SER A 150 -17.02 0.03 17.15
N PRO A 151 -17.58 1.24 17.34
CA PRO A 151 -18.16 2.03 16.25
C PRO A 151 -17.13 2.43 15.17
N LEU A 152 -15.84 2.43 15.51
CA LEU A 152 -14.76 2.71 14.54
C LEU A 152 -14.66 1.64 13.45
N LEU A 153 -15.06 0.40 13.76
CA LEU A 153 -15.11 -0.68 12.78
C LEU A 153 -16.20 -0.43 11.73
N TRP A 154 -17.34 0.13 12.13
CA TRP A 154 -18.39 0.56 11.21
C TRP A 154 -17.95 1.72 10.33
N PHE A 155 -17.19 2.66 10.89
CA PHE A 155 -16.61 3.74 10.11
C PHE A 155 -15.59 3.23 9.07
N HIS A 156 -14.70 2.30 9.47
CA HIS A 156 -13.80 1.63 8.53
C HIS A 156 -14.56 0.88 7.43
N PHE A 157 -15.62 0.15 7.78
CA PHE A 157 -16.47 -0.54 6.82
C PHE A 157 -17.08 0.43 5.79
N PHE A 158 -17.64 1.55 6.26
CA PHE A 158 -18.17 2.59 5.37
C PHE A 158 -17.08 3.18 4.47
N LEU A 159 -15.87 3.36 4.98
CA LEU A 159 -14.73 3.83 4.20
C LEU A 159 -14.34 2.85 3.09
N MET A 160 -14.31 1.54 3.38
CA MET A 160 -14.06 0.51 2.36
C MET A 160 -15.17 0.47 1.31
N PHE A 161 -16.43 0.62 1.73
CA PHE A 161 -17.53 0.77 0.81
C PHE A 161 -17.36 1.99 -0.11
N LEU A 162 -16.96 3.14 0.44
CA LEU A 162 -16.67 4.35 -0.35
C LEU A 162 -15.53 4.13 -1.35
N VAL A 163 -14.45 3.45 -0.95
CA VAL A 163 -13.35 3.06 -1.85
C VAL A 163 -13.86 2.23 -3.02
N VAL A 164 -14.70 1.23 -2.74
CA VAL A 164 -15.32 0.39 -3.79
C VAL A 164 -16.22 1.21 -4.70
N VAL A 165 -17.04 2.12 -4.15
CA VAL A 165 -17.91 3.00 -4.94
C VAL A 165 -17.08 3.90 -5.85
N ILE A 166 -16.01 4.52 -5.34
CA ILE A 166 -15.14 5.38 -6.15
C ILE A 166 -14.44 4.58 -7.24
N ALA A 167 -13.91 3.40 -6.93
CA ALA A 167 -13.29 2.52 -7.90
C ALA A 167 -14.30 2.10 -8.99
N HIS A 168 -15.50 1.69 -8.59
CA HIS A 168 -16.56 1.29 -9.51
C HIS A 168 -17.00 2.45 -10.41
N LEU A 169 -17.32 3.61 -9.84
CA LEU A 169 -17.66 4.82 -10.60
C LEU A 169 -16.52 5.21 -11.55
N GLY A 170 -15.29 5.11 -11.07
CA GLY A 170 -14.08 5.31 -11.86
C GLY A 170 -14.08 4.44 -13.11
N ILE A 171 -14.19 3.12 -12.94
CA ILE A 171 -14.18 2.12 -14.01
C ILE A 171 -15.37 2.30 -14.96
N SER A 172 -16.59 2.46 -14.42
CA SER A 172 -17.81 2.66 -15.22
C SER A 172 -17.77 3.92 -16.08
N ARG A 173 -17.08 4.97 -15.61
CA ARG A 173 -16.89 6.21 -16.39
C ARG A 173 -15.78 6.12 -17.43
N MET A 174 -14.93 5.08 -17.41
CA MET A 174 -13.88 4.87 -18.43
C MET A 174 -14.42 4.33 -19.76
N GLY A 175 -15.73 4.03 -19.87
CA GLY A 175 -16.35 3.57 -21.12
C GLY A 175 -15.90 2.18 -21.56
N ILE A 176 -15.68 1.27 -20.60
CA ILE A 176 -15.36 -0.15 -20.84
C ILE A 176 -16.57 -1.07 -20.54
N ILE A 177 -17.69 -0.51 -20.10
CA ILE A 177 -18.97 -1.23 -19.87
C ILE A 177 -20.09 -0.45 -20.54
#